data_AF-A0A1N6F8N2-F1
#
_entry.id   AF-A0A1N6F8N2-F1
#
_cell.length_a   1.000
_cell.length_b   1.000
_cell.length_c   1.000
_cell.angle_alpha   90.00
_cell.angle_beta   90.00
_cell.angle_gamma   90.00
#
_symmetry.space_group_name_H-M   'P 1'
#
loop_
_entity.id
_entity.type
_entity.pdbx_description
1 polymer ?
#
loop_
_entity_poly.entity_id
_entity_poly.type
_entity_poly.pdbx_seq_one_letter_code
_entity_poly.pdbx_strand_id
1 'polypeptide(L)'
;MAASKKRPDAFASVPALHDALAAFLHTYSDHPFVLAFSGGMDSCVLLDALTRLAPNHPMRLIHVHHGLQPEADAWAAFAKQTARRYGLPLEVVRVAVQAAGCGLEAAARRARYTAFSKSLQPHERLLTAHHQRDQAETVLLNLARGAGPRGLQGMRPEQIFSAFKKVGDPPLQVLRPLLNVPYSELLRYAQDQDLRWVEDPSNQDVRFLRNAIRQRWLPTLAEDVSHIEERLATAARWQAECADLLEEVAQQDLQALGTTHWRLPLERLASLSSARQKNVLRHWLLNHLEHPPAERHIEGILQAIIAAREDATPVLRWREGQLRRFQNTLYWVTRSPEWHAETPEALRPFRFQGCEPISTHALQPLQEAGLALKPLKKRFQALGVPPWLRPWWPVVVTAAGDKVLLGLDPATPCRVDFIAECGGMG
;
A
#
# COMPACT_ATOMS: atom_id res chain seq x y z
N MET A 1 26.44 44.07 35.05
CA MET A 1 25.83 42.73 35.09
C MET A 1 24.47 42.80 34.42
N ALA A 2 24.39 42.47 33.12
CA ALA A 2 23.10 42.29 32.46
C ALA A 2 22.65 40.85 32.72
N ALA A 3 21.56 40.69 33.46
CA ALA A 3 20.95 39.39 33.71
C ALA A 3 20.57 38.76 32.36
N SER A 4 21.24 37.65 32.02
CA SER A 4 20.84 36.78 30.93
C SER A 4 19.47 36.20 31.30
N LYS A 5 18.39 36.85 30.82
CA LYS A 5 17.05 36.28 30.90
C LYS A 5 17.11 34.96 30.13
N LYS A 6 17.13 33.83 30.85
CA LYS A 6 16.89 32.49 30.29
C LYS A 6 15.67 32.63 29.37
N ARG A 7 15.85 32.34 28.06
CA ARG A 7 14.70 32.27 27.16
C ARG A 7 13.70 31.28 27.77
N PRO A 8 12.40 31.61 27.83
CA PRO A 8 11.40 30.67 28.31
C PRO A 8 11.51 29.37 27.50
N ASP A 9 11.30 28.25 28.18
CA ASP A 9 11.28 26.94 27.53
C ASP A 9 10.22 26.97 26.41
N ALA A 10 10.67 26.71 25.18
CA ALA A 10 9.84 26.81 23.98
C ALA A 10 8.66 25.83 23.99
N PHE A 11 8.70 24.83 24.88
CA PHE A 11 7.72 23.77 24.97
C PHE A 11 6.82 23.85 26.22
N ALA A 12 7.04 24.82 27.11
CA ALA A 12 6.34 24.90 28.40
C ALA A 12 4.80 24.97 28.27
N SER A 13 4.29 25.58 27.20
CA SER A 13 2.86 25.73 26.92
C SER A 13 2.27 24.59 26.07
N VAL A 14 3.10 23.63 25.63
CA VAL A 14 2.76 22.59 24.64
C VAL A 14 3.38 21.23 24.97
N PRO A 15 3.04 20.64 26.13
CA PRO A 15 3.66 19.39 26.58
C PRO A 15 3.39 18.20 25.65
N ALA A 16 2.21 18.09 25.03
CA ALA A 16 1.93 16.96 24.14
C ALA A 16 2.79 17.02 22.86
N LEU A 17 3.06 18.22 22.34
CA LEU A 17 4.00 18.38 21.23
C LEU A 17 5.42 17.92 21.62
N HIS A 18 5.91 18.38 22.77
CA HIS A 18 7.23 17.99 23.27
C HIS A 18 7.35 16.48 23.47
N ASP A 19 6.42 15.89 24.21
CA ASP A 19 6.47 14.48 24.57
C ASP A 19 6.36 13.57 23.34
N ALA A 20 5.49 13.93 22.39
CA ALA A 20 5.36 13.19 21.13
C ALA A 20 6.67 13.21 20.32
N LEU A 21 7.33 14.38 20.23
CA LEU A 21 8.59 14.50 19.49
C LEU A 21 9.78 13.88 20.23
N ALA A 22 9.84 13.97 21.55
CA ALA A 22 10.86 13.33 22.36
C ALA A 22 10.78 11.80 22.23
N ALA A 23 9.58 11.23 22.35
CA ALA A 23 9.34 9.80 22.13
C ALA A 23 9.69 9.39 20.69
N PHE A 24 9.28 10.20 19.70
CA PHE A 24 9.59 9.95 18.30
C PHE A 24 11.11 9.92 18.02
N LEU A 25 11.84 10.92 18.53
CA LEU A 25 13.29 11.01 18.39
C LEU A 25 14.01 9.84 19.08
N HIS A 26 13.50 9.38 20.22
CA HIS A 26 14.04 8.22 20.90
C HIS A 26 13.88 6.93 20.07
N THR A 27 12.72 6.74 19.43
CA THR A 27 12.45 5.54 18.62
C THR A 27 13.20 5.52 17.29
N TYR A 28 13.39 6.68 16.64
CA TYR A 28 13.95 6.76 15.29
C TYR A 28 15.28 7.52 15.23
N SER A 29 16.07 7.53 16.32
CA SER A 29 17.33 8.28 16.45
C SER A 29 18.38 7.94 15.40
N ASP A 30 18.34 6.71 14.89
CA ASP A 30 19.40 6.14 14.04
C ASP A 30 19.15 6.35 12.53
N HIS A 31 18.09 7.09 12.17
CA HIS A 31 17.70 7.28 10.78
C HIS A 31 17.66 8.76 10.40
N PRO A 32 18.30 9.18 9.30
CA PRO A 32 18.12 10.52 8.77
C PRO A 32 16.67 10.81 8.38
N PHE A 33 16.22 12.03 8.64
CA PHE A 33 14.85 12.45 8.36
C PHE A 33 14.71 13.25 7.06
N VAL A 34 13.61 13.00 6.36
CA VAL A 34 13.17 13.79 5.22
C VAL A 34 11.79 14.35 5.52
N LEU A 35 11.72 15.64 5.83
CA LEU A 35 10.45 16.29 6.15
C LEU A 35 9.72 16.71 4.88
N ALA A 36 8.52 16.18 4.67
CA ALA A 36 7.58 16.67 3.68
C ALA A 36 7.10 18.08 4.05
N PHE A 37 7.74 19.09 3.47
CA PHE A 37 7.56 20.50 3.83
C PHE A 37 6.62 21.20 2.85
N SER A 38 5.36 21.41 3.25
CA SER A 38 4.39 22.17 2.46
C SER A 38 4.55 23.68 2.61
N GLY A 39 5.12 24.13 3.73
CA GLY A 39 5.18 25.54 4.13
C GLY A 39 3.98 25.99 4.96
N GLY A 40 2.97 25.14 5.15
CA GLY A 40 1.86 25.39 6.06
C GLY A 40 2.28 25.27 7.53
N MET A 41 1.43 25.77 8.43
CA MET A 41 1.69 25.86 9.87
C MET A 41 2.24 24.55 10.44
N ASP A 42 1.56 23.42 10.21
CA ASP A 42 1.93 22.12 10.82
C ASP A 42 3.35 21.69 10.41
N SER A 43 3.72 21.89 9.14
CA SER A 43 5.06 21.57 8.64
C SER A 43 6.13 22.54 9.16
N CYS A 44 5.79 23.80 9.40
CA CYS A 44 6.68 24.76 10.05
C CYS A 44 6.90 24.42 11.52
N VAL A 45 5.84 24.02 12.24
CA VAL A 45 5.93 23.58 13.64
C VAL A 45 6.80 22.33 13.76
N LEU A 46 6.56 21.32 12.93
CA LEU A 46 7.35 20.09 12.94
C LEU A 46 8.84 20.37 12.66
N LEU A 47 9.12 21.25 11.70
CA LEU A 47 10.48 21.68 11.37
C LEU A 47 11.16 22.39 12.56
N ASP A 48 10.52 23.44 13.10
CA ASP A 48 11.10 24.24 14.18
C ASP A 48 11.30 23.41 15.45
N ALA A 49 10.31 22.59 15.81
CA ALA A 49 10.39 21.76 17.00
C ALA A 49 11.48 20.68 16.90
N LEU A 50 11.60 19.97 15.77
CA LEU A 50 12.65 18.96 15.58
C LEU A 50 14.05 19.59 15.61
N THR A 51 14.25 20.73 14.94
CA THR A 51 15.56 21.41 14.93
C THR A 51 15.98 21.95 16.29
N ARG A 52 15.02 22.24 17.19
CA ARG A 52 15.33 22.64 18.58
C ARG A 52 15.61 21.46 19.49
N LEU A 53 14.84 20.39 19.38
CA LEU A 53 15.00 19.19 20.21
C LEU A 53 16.22 18.37 19.81
N ALA A 54 16.55 18.34 18.52
CA ALA A 54 17.64 17.56 17.98
C ALA A 54 18.42 18.34 16.90
N PRO A 55 19.15 19.42 17.28
CA PRO A 55 19.79 20.34 16.33
C PRO A 55 20.85 19.68 15.43
N ASN A 56 21.45 18.58 15.89
CA ASN A 56 22.48 17.86 15.16
C ASN A 56 21.95 16.61 14.43
N HIS A 57 20.65 16.34 14.52
CA HIS A 57 20.08 15.17 13.89
C HIS A 57 20.03 15.36 12.35
N PRO A 58 20.51 14.40 11.54
CA PRO A 58 20.53 14.53 10.09
C PRO A 58 19.13 14.71 9.52
N MET A 59 18.87 15.85 8.88
CA MET A 59 17.56 16.13 8.29
C MET A 59 17.69 16.93 7.00
N ARG A 60 16.80 16.67 6.04
CA ARG A 60 16.56 17.52 4.87
C ARG A 60 15.07 17.72 4.64
N LEU A 61 14.75 18.70 3.80
CA LEU A 61 13.37 19.03 3.42
C LEU A 61 13.09 18.57 2.00
N ILE A 62 11.85 18.16 1.76
CA ILE A 62 11.30 17.96 0.41
C ILE A 62 9.99 18.72 0.25
N HIS A 63 9.93 19.58 -0.77
CA HIS A 63 8.73 20.32 -1.15
C HIS A 63 8.22 19.82 -2.49
N VAL A 64 6.92 19.48 -2.56
CA VAL A 64 6.29 19.03 -3.81
C VAL A 64 5.46 20.16 -4.39
N HIS A 65 5.92 20.70 -5.51
CA HIS A 65 5.23 21.73 -6.26
C HIS A 65 4.28 21.09 -7.27
N HIS A 66 2.97 21.11 -6.97
CA HIS A 66 1.93 20.49 -7.82
C HIS A 66 1.45 21.38 -8.97
N GLY A 67 1.79 22.68 -8.98
CA GLY A 67 1.44 23.61 -10.07
C GLY A 67 -0.06 23.81 -10.29
N LEU A 68 -0.87 23.58 -9.26
CA LEU A 68 -2.34 23.71 -9.35
C LEU A 68 -2.83 25.11 -8.97
N GLN A 69 -2.06 25.84 -8.17
CA GLN A 69 -2.42 27.16 -7.66
C GLN A 69 -1.49 28.21 -8.25
N PRO A 70 -2.00 29.42 -8.55
CA PRO A 70 -1.16 30.55 -8.98
C PRO A 70 -0.01 30.85 -8.00
N GLU A 71 -0.23 30.64 -6.71
CA GLU A 71 0.72 30.91 -5.62
C GLU A 71 1.79 29.82 -5.45
N ALA A 72 1.72 28.72 -6.20
CA ALA A 72 2.60 27.55 -5.99
C ALA A 72 4.11 27.89 -6.11
N ASP A 73 4.48 28.79 -7.02
CA ASP A 73 5.87 29.25 -7.14
C ASP A 73 6.30 30.11 -5.92
N ALA A 74 5.38 30.90 -5.35
CA ALA A 74 5.65 31.67 -4.13
C ALA A 74 5.84 30.75 -2.91
N TRP A 75 5.08 29.65 -2.82
CA TRP A 75 5.26 28.66 -1.76
C TRP A 75 6.59 27.92 -1.88
N ALA A 76 7.05 27.61 -3.10
CA ALA A 76 8.37 27.05 -3.31
C ALA A 76 9.50 28.05 -2.95
N ALA A 77 9.30 29.35 -3.20
CA ALA A 77 10.23 30.39 -2.77
C ALA A 77 10.28 30.50 -1.23
N PHE A 78 9.12 30.47 -0.57
CA PHE A 78 9.01 30.42 0.89
C PHE A 78 9.75 29.19 1.46
N ALA A 79 9.54 28.01 0.90
CA ALA A 79 10.25 26.80 1.32
C ALA A 79 11.76 26.93 1.22
N LYS A 80 12.27 27.51 0.12
CA LYS A 80 13.72 27.78 -0.06
C LYS A 80 14.25 28.75 0.99
N GLN A 81 13.51 29.83 1.29
CA GLN A 81 13.90 30.79 2.31
C GLN A 81 13.94 30.16 3.70
N THR A 82 12.92 29.37 4.04
CA THR A 82 12.84 28.66 5.32
C THR A 82 13.98 27.65 5.46
N ALA A 83 14.24 26.83 4.43
CA ALA A 83 15.35 25.88 4.44
C ALA A 83 16.71 26.56 4.71
N ARG A 84 16.96 27.71 4.06
CA ARG A 84 18.16 28.52 4.29
C ARG A 84 18.25 29.06 5.72
N ARG A 85 17.12 29.50 6.30
CA ARG A 85 17.06 29.99 7.69
C ARG A 85 17.46 28.90 8.70
N TYR A 86 17.05 27.66 8.47
CA TYR A 86 17.39 26.52 9.33
C TYR A 86 18.71 25.83 8.95
N GLY A 87 19.39 26.27 7.88
CA GLY A 87 20.63 25.65 7.42
C GLY A 87 20.45 24.22 6.87
N LEU A 88 19.26 23.88 6.37
CA LEU A 88 18.93 22.52 5.93
C LEU A 88 18.89 22.40 4.39
N PRO A 89 19.29 21.26 3.82
CA PRO A 89 19.09 20.98 2.40
C PRO A 89 17.59 20.94 2.07
N LEU A 90 17.22 21.48 0.90
CA LEU A 90 15.86 21.40 0.37
C LEU A 90 15.88 20.88 -1.05
N GLU A 91 15.07 19.86 -1.29
CA GLU A 91 14.70 19.40 -2.62
C GLU A 91 13.32 19.93 -3.01
N VAL A 92 13.19 20.54 -4.18
CA VAL A 92 11.91 20.98 -4.73
C VAL A 92 11.56 20.11 -5.93
N VAL A 93 10.56 19.24 -5.77
CA VAL A 93 10.11 18.33 -6.81
C VAL A 93 8.84 18.88 -7.47
N ARG A 94 8.92 19.17 -8.77
CA ARG A 94 7.75 19.55 -9.56
C ARG A 94 7.04 18.30 -10.07
N VAL A 95 5.72 18.25 -9.87
CA VAL A 95 4.87 17.14 -10.32
C VAL A 95 3.74 17.64 -11.20
N ALA A 96 3.37 16.85 -12.20
CA ALA A 96 2.15 17.05 -12.97
C ALA A 96 1.02 16.23 -12.33
N VAL A 97 -0.09 16.89 -11.99
CA VAL A 97 -1.27 16.22 -11.45
C VAL A 97 -2.26 15.95 -12.57
N GLN A 98 -2.52 14.68 -12.84
CA GLN A 98 -3.52 14.25 -13.82
C GLN A 98 -4.70 13.59 -13.09
N ALA A 99 -5.87 14.22 -13.18
CA ALA A 99 -7.11 13.70 -12.60
C ALA A 99 -7.66 12.54 -13.46
N ALA A 100 -7.00 11.38 -13.43
CA ALA A 100 -7.42 10.18 -14.15
C ALA A 100 -8.61 9.48 -13.45
N GLY A 101 -9.76 10.15 -13.37
CA GLY A 101 -11.04 9.57 -12.90
C GLY A 101 -11.21 9.38 -11.38
N CYS A 102 -10.18 9.62 -10.57
CA CYS A 102 -10.21 9.45 -9.11
C CYS A 102 -10.47 10.75 -8.30
N GLY A 103 -10.77 11.86 -8.98
CA GLY A 103 -10.79 13.20 -8.40
C GLY A 103 -9.39 13.82 -8.25
N LEU A 104 -9.35 15.16 -8.17
CA LEU A 104 -8.11 15.95 -8.15
C LEU A 104 -7.29 15.70 -6.87
N GLU A 105 -7.94 15.61 -5.70
CA GLU A 105 -7.27 15.39 -4.41
C GLU A 105 -6.52 14.05 -4.39
N ALA A 106 -7.16 12.97 -4.83
CA ALA A 106 -6.52 11.66 -4.87
C ALA A 106 -5.37 11.61 -5.89
N ALA A 107 -5.51 12.28 -7.04
CA ALA A 107 -4.45 12.39 -8.03
C ALA A 107 -3.24 13.18 -7.50
N ALA A 108 -3.49 14.33 -6.86
CA ALA A 108 -2.45 15.14 -6.24
C ALA A 108 -1.73 14.37 -5.12
N ARG A 109 -2.48 13.65 -4.29
CA ARG A 109 -1.92 12.79 -3.24
C ARG A 109 -1.03 11.69 -3.84
N ARG A 110 -1.47 10.99 -4.89
CA ARG A 110 -0.63 9.98 -5.54
C ARG A 110 0.63 10.57 -6.14
N ALA A 111 0.53 11.68 -6.90
CA ALA A 111 1.69 12.35 -7.47
C ALA A 111 2.71 12.76 -6.39
N ARG A 112 2.24 13.24 -5.25
CA ARG A 112 3.07 13.61 -4.10
C ARG A 112 3.82 12.41 -3.51
N TYR A 113 3.13 11.31 -3.22
CA TYR A 113 3.77 10.12 -2.66
C TYR A 113 4.70 9.44 -3.67
N THR A 114 4.38 9.48 -4.97
CA THR A 114 5.30 9.05 -6.02
C THR A 114 6.57 9.91 -6.06
N ALA A 115 6.45 11.23 -5.91
CA ALA A 115 7.63 12.10 -5.81
C ALA A 115 8.49 11.76 -4.61
N PHE A 116 7.89 11.55 -3.43
CA PHE A 116 8.61 11.12 -2.23
C PHE A 116 9.34 9.79 -2.45
N SER A 117 8.66 8.78 -2.99
CA SER A 117 9.28 7.46 -3.25
C SER A 117 10.49 7.51 -4.18
N LYS A 118 10.52 8.47 -5.12
CA LYS A 118 11.63 8.61 -6.07
C LYS A 118 12.83 9.37 -5.50
N SER A 119 12.60 10.21 -4.50
CA SER A 119 13.62 11.05 -3.87
C SER A 119 14.27 10.36 -2.66
N LEU A 120 13.49 9.60 -1.90
CA LEU A 120 13.90 9.03 -0.62
C LEU A 120 14.98 7.96 -0.80
N GLN A 121 16.04 8.04 0.01
CA GLN A 121 17.06 7.00 0.09
C GLN A 121 16.62 5.87 1.03
N PRO A 122 17.12 4.62 0.86
CA PRO A 122 16.71 3.47 1.68
C PRO A 122 16.84 3.64 3.20
N HIS A 123 17.82 4.43 3.65
CA HIS A 123 18.11 4.65 5.07
C HIS A 123 17.38 5.87 5.65
N GLU A 124 16.73 6.68 4.80
CA GLU A 124 15.98 7.86 5.22
C GLU A 124 14.56 7.50 5.66
N ARG A 125 13.94 8.37 6.46
CA ARG A 125 12.53 8.25 6.88
C ARG A 125 11.76 9.49 6.49
N LEU A 126 10.65 9.30 5.76
CA LEU A 126 9.78 10.41 5.39
C LEU A 126 8.90 10.82 6.57
N LEU A 127 8.98 12.09 6.98
CA LEU A 127 8.12 12.67 8.00
C LEU A 127 7.00 13.49 7.36
N THR A 128 5.79 13.37 7.91
CA THR A 128 4.67 14.24 7.55
C THR A 128 4.05 14.86 8.81
N ALA A 129 3.63 16.11 8.72
CA ALA A 129 3.07 16.87 9.83
C ALA A 129 1.57 16.62 10.07
N HIS A 130 1.09 15.39 9.79
CA HIS A 130 -0.29 15.05 10.09
C HIS A 130 -0.51 15.00 11.60
N HIS A 131 -1.63 15.56 12.06
CA HIS A 131 -1.91 15.71 13.49
C HIS A 131 -3.30 15.18 13.89
N GLN A 132 -3.70 15.35 15.16
CA GLN A 132 -4.91 14.74 15.71
C GLN A 132 -6.19 15.12 14.94
N ARG A 133 -6.30 16.39 14.51
CA ARG A 133 -7.43 16.83 13.67
C ARG A 133 -7.46 16.12 12.32
N ASP A 134 -6.31 15.94 11.66
CA ASP A 134 -6.26 15.20 10.39
C ASP A 134 -6.74 13.76 10.57
N GLN A 135 -6.46 13.17 11.73
CA GLN A 135 -6.97 11.84 12.08
C GLN A 135 -8.49 11.86 12.21
N ALA A 136 -9.03 12.83 12.96
CA ALA A 136 -10.48 13.01 13.10
C ALA A 136 -11.18 13.24 11.75
N GLU A 137 -10.62 14.09 10.89
CA GLU A 137 -11.10 14.32 9.52
C GLU A 137 -11.12 13.02 8.71
N THR A 138 -10.04 12.23 8.78
CA THR A 138 -9.92 10.97 8.04
C THR A 138 -10.96 9.95 8.51
N VAL A 139 -11.18 9.85 9.83
CA VAL A 139 -12.19 8.97 10.41
C VAL A 139 -13.59 9.36 9.95
N LEU A 140 -13.96 10.63 10.06
CA LEU A 140 -15.28 11.11 9.63
C LEU A 140 -15.49 10.96 8.12
N LEU A 141 -14.46 11.21 7.33
CA LEU A 141 -14.50 11.01 5.88
C LEU A 141 -14.73 9.54 5.51
N ASN A 142 -14.06 8.62 6.20
CA ASN A 142 -14.21 7.19 5.96
C ASN A 142 -15.56 6.67 6.49
N LEU A 143 -16.04 7.20 7.62
CA LEU A 143 -17.36 6.92 8.15
C LEU A 143 -18.46 7.33 7.17
N ALA A 144 -18.39 8.55 6.62
CA ALA A 144 -19.32 9.05 5.61
C ALA A 144 -19.33 8.21 4.31
N ARG A 145 -18.25 7.44 4.06
CA ARG A 145 -18.13 6.50 2.93
C ARG A 145 -18.58 5.07 3.27
N GLY A 146 -19.04 4.81 4.50
CA GLY A 146 -19.42 3.47 4.95
C GLY A 146 -18.24 2.52 5.10
N ALA A 147 -17.06 3.02 5.47
CA ALA A 147 -15.89 2.18 5.65
C ALA A 147 -16.03 1.24 6.87
N GLY A 148 -15.52 0.01 6.74
CA GLY A 148 -15.34 -0.92 7.87
C GLY A 148 -14.04 -0.66 8.66
N PRO A 149 -13.65 -1.57 9.57
CA PRO A 149 -12.53 -1.38 10.49
C PRO A 149 -11.22 -0.95 9.83
N ARG A 150 -10.83 -1.61 8.72
CA ARG A 150 -9.61 -1.27 7.96
C ARG A 150 -9.61 0.15 7.38
N GLY A 151 -10.76 0.76 7.14
CA GLY A 151 -10.85 2.16 6.73
C GLY A 151 -11.00 3.11 7.92
N LEU A 152 -11.76 2.72 8.93
CA LEU A 152 -11.99 3.53 10.13
C LEU A 152 -10.76 3.63 11.05
N GLN A 153 -9.75 2.79 10.88
CA GLN A 153 -8.47 2.90 11.58
C GLN A 153 -7.72 4.23 11.32
N GLY A 154 -8.16 5.01 10.33
CA GLY A 154 -7.54 6.29 9.98
C GLY A 154 -6.09 6.11 9.48
N MET A 155 -5.24 7.07 9.82
CA MET A 155 -3.81 6.99 9.59
C MET A 155 -3.11 6.26 10.74
N ARG A 156 -2.04 5.51 10.44
CA ARG A 156 -1.14 4.93 11.44
C ARG A 156 0.03 5.88 11.73
N PRO A 157 0.61 5.88 12.95
CA PRO A 157 1.81 6.66 13.27
C PRO A 157 2.97 6.34 12.31
N GLU A 158 3.11 5.06 11.99
CA GLU A 158 4.02 4.53 10.98
C GLU A 158 3.23 3.79 9.91
N GLN A 159 3.53 4.05 8.63
CA GLN A 159 2.89 3.37 7.52
C GLN A 159 3.87 3.04 6.40
N ILE A 160 3.87 1.77 5.99
CA ILE A 160 4.68 1.25 4.90
C ILE A 160 3.82 1.16 3.63
N PHE A 161 4.26 1.80 2.55
CA PHE A 161 3.60 1.76 1.25
C PHE A 161 4.43 0.97 0.23
N SER A 162 3.93 -0.20 -0.17
CA SER A 162 4.51 -1.01 -1.24
C SER A 162 4.07 -0.58 -2.64
N ALA A 163 2.97 0.17 -2.77
CA ALA A 163 2.40 0.57 -4.06
C ALA A 163 3.24 1.59 -4.85
N PHE A 164 4.21 2.25 -4.21
CA PHE A 164 5.08 3.26 -4.85
C PHE A 164 6.47 2.73 -5.21
N LYS A 165 6.66 1.41 -5.14
CA LYS A 165 7.92 0.71 -5.37
C LYS A 165 8.15 0.43 -6.86
N LYS A 166 9.39 0.57 -7.36
CA LYS A 166 9.87 -0.21 -8.53
C LYS A 166 10.45 -1.54 -8.05
N VAL A 167 10.39 -2.58 -8.88
CA VAL A 167 10.99 -3.88 -8.55
C VAL A 167 12.44 -3.68 -8.07
N GLY A 168 12.75 -4.12 -6.84
CA GLY A 168 14.06 -3.95 -6.20
C GLY A 168 14.14 -2.88 -5.09
N ASP A 169 13.29 -1.85 -5.09
CA ASP A 169 13.41 -0.75 -4.11
C ASP A 169 12.80 -1.10 -2.73
N PRO A 170 13.26 -0.51 -1.62
CA PRO A 170 12.58 -0.62 -0.33
C PRO A 170 11.21 0.08 -0.37
N PRO A 171 10.23 -0.37 0.43
CA PRO A 171 8.93 0.28 0.46
C PRO A 171 9.02 1.68 1.09
N LEU A 172 8.12 2.58 0.68
CA LEU A 172 8.08 3.94 1.23
C LEU A 172 7.53 3.90 2.66
N GLN A 173 8.37 4.19 3.64
CA GLN A 173 7.98 4.31 5.04
C GLN A 173 7.67 5.78 5.39
N VAL A 174 6.46 6.03 5.90
CA VAL A 174 5.99 7.36 6.28
C VAL A 174 5.67 7.40 7.76
N LEU A 175 6.31 8.34 8.45
CA LEU A 175 6.17 8.59 9.88
C LEU A 175 5.36 9.87 10.12
N ARG A 176 4.53 9.86 11.17
CA ARG A 176 3.64 10.96 11.57
C ARG A 176 3.85 11.31 13.05
N PRO A 177 4.94 12.01 13.39
CA PRO A 177 5.27 12.31 14.79
C PRO A 177 4.16 13.07 15.52
N LEU A 178 3.40 13.90 14.80
CA LEU A 178 2.37 14.77 15.37
C LEU A 178 0.99 14.12 15.43
N LEU A 179 0.82 12.85 15.04
CA LEU A 179 -0.51 12.27 14.79
C LEU A 179 -1.44 12.31 16.01
N ASN A 180 -0.89 12.26 17.21
CA ASN A 180 -1.64 12.34 18.47
C ASN A 180 -1.60 13.73 19.12
N VAL A 181 -0.93 14.71 18.50
CA VAL A 181 -0.78 16.07 19.03
C VAL A 181 -2.01 16.91 18.66
N PRO A 182 -2.65 17.60 19.63
CA PRO A 182 -3.79 18.48 19.36
C PRO A 182 -3.40 19.67 18.48
N TYR A 183 -4.30 20.06 17.57
CA TYR A 183 -4.08 21.26 16.74
C TYR A 183 -3.86 22.54 17.58
N SER A 184 -4.52 22.64 18.73
CA SER A 184 -4.39 23.78 19.64
C SER A 184 -2.96 23.98 20.14
N GLU A 185 -2.22 22.88 20.38
CA GLU A 185 -0.81 22.97 20.78
C GLU A 185 0.09 23.36 19.60
N LEU A 186 -0.18 22.85 18.39
CA LEU A 186 0.56 23.27 17.19
C LEU A 186 0.40 24.77 16.94
N LEU A 187 -0.83 25.26 17.02
CA LEU A 187 -1.13 26.69 16.86
C LEU A 187 -0.49 27.53 17.96
N ARG A 188 -0.59 27.10 19.22
CA ARG A 188 0.05 27.78 20.36
C ARG A 188 1.56 27.88 20.16
N TYR A 189 2.21 26.77 19.81
CA TYR A 189 3.63 26.75 19.55
C TYR A 189 4.03 27.69 18.41
N ALA A 190 3.29 27.65 17.29
CA ALA A 190 3.54 28.53 16.16
C ALA A 190 3.46 30.01 16.53
N GLN A 191 2.49 30.38 17.37
CA GLN A 191 2.33 31.75 17.88
C GLN A 191 3.44 32.13 18.87
N ASP A 192 3.72 31.28 19.86
CA ASP A 192 4.71 31.54 20.92
C ASP A 192 6.13 31.66 20.34
N GLN A 193 6.41 30.97 19.22
CA GLN A 193 7.70 31.01 18.53
C GLN A 193 7.73 31.99 17.34
N ASP A 194 6.67 32.78 17.12
CA ASP A 194 6.52 33.72 15.99
C ASP A 194 6.89 33.08 14.64
N LEU A 195 6.37 31.87 14.40
CA LEU A 195 6.60 31.16 13.15
C LEU A 195 5.80 31.84 12.03
N ARG A 196 6.40 31.88 10.84
CA ARG A 196 5.71 32.28 9.61
C ARG A 196 5.35 31.03 8.82
N TRP A 197 4.21 31.04 8.16
CA TRP A 197 3.75 29.96 7.29
C TRP A 197 2.97 30.54 6.11
N VAL A 198 2.75 29.71 5.09
CA VAL A 198 1.86 30.02 3.98
C VAL A 198 0.46 29.46 4.24
N GLU A 199 -0.56 30.18 3.77
CA GLU A 199 -1.93 29.70 3.77
C GLU A 199 -2.36 29.35 2.35
N ASP A 200 -2.90 28.15 2.16
CA ASP A 200 -3.46 27.70 0.89
C ASP A 200 -4.95 28.10 0.83
N PRO A 201 -5.36 28.99 -0.10
CA PRO A 201 -6.75 29.43 -0.23
C PRO A 201 -7.73 28.29 -0.48
N SER A 202 -7.29 27.18 -1.09
CA SER A 202 -8.13 26.02 -1.37
C SER A 202 -8.55 25.27 -0.10
N ASN A 203 -7.86 25.47 1.03
CA ASN A 203 -8.29 24.96 2.33
C ASN A 203 -9.61 25.58 2.80
N GLN A 204 -10.04 26.70 2.17
CA GLN A 204 -11.30 27.36 2.46
C GLN A 204 -12.49 26.84 1.63
N ASP A 205 -12.24 26.00 0.62
CA ASP A 205 -13.28 25.57 -0.31
C ASP A 205 -14.08 24.37 0.21
N VAL A 206 -15.26 24.65 0.78
CA VAL A 206 -16.16 23.64 1.36
C VAL A 206 -16.85 22.73 0.33
N ARG A 207 -16.62 22.91 -0.98
CA ARG A 207 -17.05 21.94 -1.99
C ARG A 207 -16.30 20.61 -1.84
N PHE A 208 -15.09 20.66 -1.27
CA PHE A 208 -14.36 19.45 -0.88
C PHE A 208 -14.85 18.96 0.49
N LEU A 209 -15.30 17.71 0.54
CA LEU A 209 -15.89 17.12 1.76
C LEU A 209 -14.95 17.21 2.97
N ARG A 210 -13.63 17.07 2.76
CA ARG A 210 -12.65 17.23 3.83
C ARG A 210 -12.66 18.63 4.46
N ASN A 211 -12.77 19.67 3.65
CA ASN A 211 -12.88 21.04 4.12
C ASN A 211 -14.23 21.28 4.82
N ALA A 212 -15.32 20.71 4.30
CA ALA A 212 -16.62 20.75 4.97
C ALA A 212 -16.59 20.06 6.35
N ILE A 213 -15.88 18.93 6.48
CA ILE A 213 -15.67 18.27 7.78
C ILE A 213 -14.92 19.19 8.73
N ARG A 214 -13.80 19.75 8.29
CA ARG A 214 -12.94 20.64 9.10
C ARG A 214 -13.67 21.90 9.58
N GLN A 215 -14.44 22.54 8.70
CA GLN A 215 -15.01 23.87 8.96
C GLN A 215 -16.43 23.84 9.49
N ARG A 216 -17.18 22.76 9.24
CA ARG A 216 -18.59 22.66 9.64
C ARG A 216 -18.81 21.51 10.60
N TRP A 217 -18.42 20.29 10.24
CA TRP A 217 -18.81 19.12 11.04
C TRP A 217 -18.06 19.07 12.38
N LEU A 218 -16.73 19.20 12.37
CA LEU A 218 -15.94 19.15 13.59
C LEU A 218 -16.28 20.28 14.57
N PRO A 219 -16.40 21.55 14.16
CA PRO A 219 -16.84 22.62 15.05
C PRO A 219 -18.21 22.36 15.67
N THR A 220 -19.21 21.97 14.86
CA THR A 220 -20.55 21.65 15.37
C THR A 220 -20.53 20.47 16.34
N LEU A 221 -19.77 19.40 16.06
CA LEU A 221 -19.63 18.29 17.00
C LEU A 221 -18.94 18.69 18.30
N ALA A 222 -18.01 19.64 18.24
CA ALA A 222 -17.29 20.13 19.41
C ALA A 222 -18.16 21.01 20.34
N GLU A 223 -19.28 21.55 19.86
CA GLU A 223 -20.26 22.27 20.69
C GLU A 223 -20.93 21.34 21.70
N ASP A 224 -21.22 20.10 21.30
CA ASP A 224 -21.93 19.11 22.13
C ASP A 224 -20.98 18.10 22.79
N VAL A 225 -19.82 17.83 22.18
CA VAL A 225 -18.90 16.76 22.61
C VAL A 225 -17.49 17.29 22.86
N SER A 226 -17.16 17.45 24.14
CA SER A 226 -15.80 17.82 24.55
C SER A 226 -14.76 16.81 24.07
N HIS A 227 -13.63 17.31 23.58
CA HIS A 227 -12.48 16.53 23.10
C HIS A 227 -12.83 15.58 21.93
N ILE A 228 -13.75 16.00 21.04
CA ILE A 228 -14.18 15.16 19.91
C ILE A 228 -13.03 14.67 19.03
N GLU A 229 -12.03 15.51 18.73
CA GLU A 229 -10.86 15.12 17.92
C GLU A 229 -10.08 13.96 18.55
N GLU A 230 -9.86 14.01 19.87
CA GLU A 230 -9.19 12.95 20.63
C GLU A 230 -10.03 11.67 20.71
N ARG A 231 -11.35 11.81 20.91
CA ARG A 231 -12.29 10.67 20.92
C ARG A 231 -12.31 9.95 19.58
N LEU A 232 -12.31 10.69 18.47
CA LEU A 232 -12.23 10.12 17.13
C LEU A 232 -10.87 9.45 16.86
N ALA A 233 -9.77 10.06 17.32
CA ALA A 233 -8.45 9.43 17.26
C ALA A 233 -8.38 8.13 18.09
N THR A 234 -9.03 8.11 19.26
CA THR A 234 -9.14 6.90 20.10
C THR A 234 -9.95 5.80 19.41
N ALA A 235 -11.10 6.15 18.83
CA ALA A 235 -11.90 5.22 18.05
C ALA A 235 -11.09 4.65 16.87
N ALA A 236 -10.28 5.47 16.20
CA ALA A 236 -9.40 5.01 15.13
C ALA A 236 -8.38 3.96 15.63
N ARG A 237 -7.80 4.15 16.82
CA ARG A 237 -6.89 3.15 17.42
C ARG A 237 -7.57 1.81 17.67
N TRP A 238 -8.77 1.81 18.24
CA TRP A 238 -9.54 0.57 18.42
C TRP A 238 -9.88 -0.11 17.10
N GLN A 239 -10.21 0.67 16.06
CA GLN A 239 -10.46 0.12 14.73
C GLN A 239 -9.18 -0.42 14.07
N ALA A 240 -8.00 0.12 14.40
CA ALA A 240 -6.71 -0.43 13.99
C ALA A 240 -6.47 -1.80 14.63
N GLU A 241 -6.68 -1.93 15.94
CA GLU A 241 -6.59 -3.21 16.67
C GLU A 241 -7.57 -4.25 16.09
N CYS A 242 -8.82 -3.85 15.83
CA CYS A 242 -9.78 -4.72 15.16
C CYS A 242 -9.31 -5.14 13.76
N ALA A 243 -8.70 -4.22 12.99
CA ALA A 243 -8.20 -4.53 11.65
C ALA A 243 -7.00 -5.49 11.70
N ASP A 244 -6.11 -5.36 12.68
CA ASP A 244 -4.97 -6.25 12.90
C ASP A 244 -5.46 -7.66 13.29
N LEU A 245 -6.42 -7.78 14.21
CA LEU A 245 -7.03 -9.07 14.56
C LEU A 245 -7.73 -9.73 13.37
N LEU A 246 -8.43 -8.95 12.55
CA LEU A 246 -9.04 -9.48 11.33
C LEU A 246 -7.99 -9.99 10.34
N GLU A 247 -6.83 -9.33 10.25
CA GLU A 247 -5.71 -9.76 9.44
C GLU A 247 -5.09 -11.06 9.96
N GLU A 248 -4.85 -11.18 11.26
CA GLU A 248 -4.36 -12.41 11.91
C GLU A 248 -5.30 -13.60 11.65
N VAL A 249 -6.61 -13.41 11.87
CA VAL A 249 -7.61 -14.46 11.63
C VAL A 249 -7.67 -14.85 10.15
N ALA A 250 -7.58 -13.88 9.24
CA ALA A 250 -7.54 -14.17 7.80
C ALA A 250 -6.31 -14.99 7.42
N GLN A 251 -5.13 -14.67 7.97
CA GLN A 251 -3.90 -15.41 7.70
C GLN A 251 -3.99 -16.86 8.22
N GLN A 252 -4.50 -17.05 9.44
CA GLN A 252 -4.74 -18.39 10.00
C GLN A 252 -5.69 -19.21 9.12
N ASP A 253 -6.78 -18.60 8.67
CA ASP A 253 -7.72 -19.23 7.74
C ASP A 253 -7.04 -19.59 6.42
N LEU A 254 -6.32 -18.66 5.79
CA LEU A 254 -5.63 -18.90 4.53
C LEU A 254 -4.62 -20.05 4.61
N GLN A 255 -3.91 -20.18 5.74
CA GLN A 255 -3.02 -21.30 6.00
C GLN A 255 -3.79 -22.62 6.12
N ALA A 256 -4.86 -22.66 6.92
CA ALA A 256 -5.68 -23.86 7.12
C ALA A 256 -6.38 -24.32 5.82
N LEU A 257 -6.73 -23.36 4.96
CA LEU A 257 -7.34 -23.61 3.65
C LEU A 257 -6.34 -24.18 2.62
N GLY A 258 -5.03 -24.10 2.87
CA GLY A 258 -3.99 -24.52 1.91
C GLY A 258 -3.92 -23.60 0.69
N THR A 259 -4.09 -22.30 0.92
CA THR A 259 -4.05 -21.29 -0.14
C THR A 259 -2.64 -21.00 -0.62
N THR A 260 -2.54 -20.55 -1.86
CA THR A 260 -1.32 -19.96 -2.41
C THR A 260 -1.62 -18.53 -2.83
N HIS A 261 -0.59 -17.81 -3.28
CA HIS A 261 -0.80 -16.45 -3.76
C HIS A 261 -1.81 -16.40 -4.92
N TRP A 262 -1.89 -17.39 -5.81
CA TRP A 262 -2.82 -17.36 -6.95
C TRP A 262 -4.03 -18.29 -6.81
N ARG A 263 -4.14 -19.08 -5.73
CA ARG A 263 -5.23 -20.05 -5.52
C ARG A 263 -5.85 -20.03 -4.13
N LEU A 264 -7.18 -20.11 -4.11
CA LEU A 264 -8.02 -20.22 -2.92
C LEU A 264 -9.04 -21.37 -3.06
N PRO A 265 -8.86 -22.51 -2.36
CA PRO A 265 -9.82 -23.62 -2.38
C PRO A 265 -11.17 -23.24 -1.78
N LEU A 266 -12.28 -23.57 -2.46
CA LEU A 266 -13.64 -23.19 -2.04
C LEU A 266 -14.26 -24.17 -1.05
N GLU A 267 -13.93 -25.46 -1.11
CA GLU A 267 -14.54 -26.49 -0.26
C GLU A 267 -14.39 -26.17 1.23
N ARG A 268 -13.15 -25.88 1.63
CA ARG A 268 -12.83 -25.52 3.02
C ARG A 268 -13.24 -24.08 3.35
N LEU A 269 -13.34 -23.19 2.34
CA LEU A 269 -13.86 -21.84 2.56
C LEU A 269 -15.35 -21.89 2.94
N ALA A 270 -16.11 -22.80 2.31
CA ALA A 270 -17.53 -22.98 2.57
C ALA A 270 -17.86 -23.44 4.01
N SER A 271 -16.92 -24.08 4.71
CA SER A 271 -17.10 -24.47 6.12
C SER A 271 -16.91 -23.33 7.10
N LEU A 272 -16.33 -22.20 6.67
CA LEU A 272 -16.20 -21.01 7.50
C LEU A 272 -17.53 -20.24 7.58
N SER A 273 -17.71 -19.46 8.66
CA SER A 273 -18.83 -18.54 8.77
C SER A 273 -18.78 -17.47 7.66
N SER A 274 -19.93 -16.90 7.30
CA SER A 274 -20.01 -15.86 6.25
C SER A 274 -19.06 -14.69 6.52
N ALA A 275 -18.92 -14.25 7.76
CA ALA A 275 -17.99 -13.19 8.15
C ALA A 275 -16.52 -13.57 7.86
N ARG A 276 -16.12 -14.80 8.20
CA ARG A 276 -14.75 -15.31 7.93
C ARG A 276 -14.51 -15.51 6.43
N GLN A 277 -15.50 -16.02 5.68
CA GLN A 277 -15.42 -16.10 4.22
C GLN A 277 -15.14 -14.73 3.59
N LYS A 278 -15.92 -13.71 3.98
CA LYS A 278 -15.72 -12.33 3.51
C LYS A 278 -14.33 -11.80 3.92
N ASN A 279 -13.88 -12.07 5.14
CA ASN A 279 -12.58 -11.63 5.63
C ASN A 279 -11.41 -12.26 4.84
N VAL A 280 -11.44 -13.58 4.65
CA VAL A 280 -10.48 -14.34 3.84
C VAL A 280 -10.43 -13.80 2.41
N LEU A 281 -11.58 -13.60 1.76
CA LEU A 281 -11.63 -13.08 0.40
C LEU A 281 -11.04 -11.67 0.30
N ARG A 282 -11.36 -10.77 1.24
CA ARG A 282 -10.78 -9.43 1.26
C ARG A 282 -9.27 -9.48 1.42
N HIS A 283 -8.77 -10.27 2.38
CA HIS A 283 -7.33 -10.37 2.65
C HIS A 283 -6.57 -11.01 1.48
N TRP A 284 -7.10 -12.09 0.90
CA TRP A 284 -6.46 -12.76 -0.23
C TRP A 284 -6.41 -11.87 -1.47
N LEU A 285 -7.50 -11.17 -1.81
CA LEU A 285 -7.54 -10.26 -2.96
C LEU A 285 -6.66 -9.02 -2.78
N LEU A 286 -6.41 -8.58 -1.53
CA LEU A 286 -5.51 -7.46 -1.25
C LEU A 286 -4.07 -7.72 -1.69
N ASN A 287 -3.67 -8.98 -1.84
CA ASN A 287 -2.35 -9.34 -2.40
C ASN A 287 -2.23 -9.06 -3.91
N HIS A 288 -3.35 -8.74 -4.57
CA HIS A 288 -3.42 -8.57 -6.02
C HIS A 288 -3.97 -7.22 -6.47
N LEU A 289 -4.77 -6.59 -5.62
CA LEU A 289 -5.45 -5.34 -5.92
C LEU A 289 -4.70 -4.16 -5.30
N GLU A 290 -4.58 -3.06 -6.03
CA GLU A 290 -4.04 -1.81 -5.49
C GLU A 290 -4.89 -1.25 -4.34
N HIS A 291 -6.19 -1.58 -4.33
CA HIS A 291 -7.16 -1.10 -3.36
C HIS A 291 -8.02 -2.24 -2.82
N PRO A 292 -8.43 -2.18 -1.53
CA PRO A 292 -9.33 -3.15 -0.96
C PRO A 292 -10.62 -3.29 -1.80
N PRO A 293 -11.11 -4.52 -2.04
CA PRO A 293 -12.36 -4.72 -2.75
C PRO A 293 -13.54 -4.19 -1.92
N ALA A 294 -14.43 -3.43 -2.56
CA ALA A 294 -15.66 -2.94 -1.96
C ALA A 294 -16.63 -4.09 -1.59
N GLU A 295 -17.54 -3.83 -0.65
CA GLU A 295 -18.49 -4.85 -0.15
C GLU A 295 -19.26 -5.54 -1.28
N ARG A 296 -19.83 -4.75 -2.20
CA ARG A 296 -20.55 -5.25 -3.37
C ARG A 296 -19.74 -6.23 -4.23
N HIS A 297 -18.41 -6.07 -4.28
CA HIS A 297 -17.56 -6.99 -5.05
C HIS A 297 -17.39 -8.31 -4.30
N ILE A 298 -17.20 -8.27 -2.98
CA ILE A 298 -17.13 -9.48 -2.15
C ILE A 298 -18.45 -10.24 -2.21
N GLU A 299 -19.58 -9.55 -2.07
CA GLU A 299 -20.89 -10.17 -2.19
C GLU A 299 -21.15 -10.73 -3.58
N GLY A 300 -20.74 -9.99 -4.62
CA GLY A 300 -20.77 -10.47 -6.00
C GLY A 300 -19.94 -11.75 -6.19
N ILE A 301 -18.78 -11.89 -5.55
CA ILE A 301 -17.97 -13.12 -5.59
C ILE A 301 -18.69 -14.28 -4.91
N LEU A 302 -19.24 -14.04 -3.71
CA LEU A 302 -19.97 -15.07 -2.97
C LEU A 302 -21.17 -15.60 -3.78
N GLN A 303 -21.94 -14.70 -4.41
CA GLN A 303 -23.12 -15.06 -5.19
C GLN A 303 -22.77 -15.65 -6.56
N ALA A 304 -21.92 -14.98 -7.33
CA ALA A 304 -21.66 -15.34 -8.72
C ALA A 304 -20.62 -16.46 -8.86
N ILE A 305 -19.78 -16.68 -7.84
CA ILE A 305 -18.72 -17.68 -7.92
C ILE A 305 -18.87 -18.81 -6.93
N ILE A 306 -19.16 -18.55 -5.65
CA ILE A 306 -19.28 -19.64 -4.67
C ILE A 306 -20.61 -20.39 -4.88
N ALA A 307 -21.73 -19.68 -5.04
CA ALA A 307 -23.03 -20.30 -5.27
C ALA A 307 -23.26 -20.81 -6.70
N ALA A 308 -22.30 -20.61 -7.61
CA ALA A 308 -22.42 -21.10 -8.98
C ALA A 308 -22.40 -22.65 -9.05
N ARG A 309 -23.04 -23.19 -10.10
CA ARG A 309 -23.00 -24.64 -10.39
C ARG A 309 -21.56 -25.10 -10.64
N GLU A 310 -21.30 -26.37 -10.40
CA GLU A 310 -19.94 -26.95 -10.48
C GLU A 310 -19.31 -26.86 -11.88
N ASP A 311 -20.16 -26.86 -12.92
CA ASP A 311 -19.80 -26.72 -14.34
C ASP A 311 -19.69 -25.25 -14.80
N ALA A 312 -20.11 -24.28 -13.98
CA ALA A 312 -20.03 -22.88 -14.31
C ALA A 312 -18.59 -22.36 -14.16
N THR A 313 -18.13 -21.60 -15.16
CA THR A 313 -16.81 -20.95 -15.17
C THR A 313 -16.94 -19.43 -15.11
N PRO A 314 -17.45 -18.86 -13.99
CA PRO A 314 -17.58 -17.41 -13.85
C PRO A 314 -16.21 -16.74 -13.89
N VAL A 315 -16.18 -15.54 -14.48
CA VAL A 315 -14.99 -14.69 -14.57
C VAL A 315 -15.34 -13.29 -14.10
N LEU A 316 -14.66 -12.82 -13.06
CA LEU A 316 -14.73 -11.43 -12.63
C LEU A 316 -13.42 -10.73 -13.02
N ARG A 317 -13.50 -9.50 -13.52
CA ARG A 317 -12.36 -8.78 -14.10
C ARG A 317 -12.10 -7.49 -13.34
N TRP A 318 -10.83 -7.27 -13.04
CA TRP A 318 -10.24 -6.03 -12.57
C TRP A 318 -9.21 -5.54 -13.61
N ARG A 319 -8.63 -4.37 -13.36
CA ARG A 319 -7.56 -3.85 -14.21
C ARG A 319 -6.29 -4.70 -14.05
N GLU A 320 -6.01 -5.12 -12.82
CA GLU A 320 -4.83 -5.86 -12.36
C GLU A 320 -4.88 -7.34 -12.79
N GLY A 321 -6.07 -7.92 -12.97
CA GLY A 321 -6.23 -9.33 -13.28
C GLY A 321 -7.69 -9.76 -13.34
N GLN A 322 -7.91 -11.07 -13.31
CA GLN A 322 -9.22 -11.68 -13.34
C GLN A 322 -9.31 -12.82 -12.31
N LEU A 323 -10.44 -12.90 -11.63
CA LEU A 323 -10.76 -14.00 -10.73
C LEU A 323 -11.58 -15.03 -11.49
N ARG A 324 -11.18 -16.30 -11.43
CA ARG A 324 -11.85 -17.41 -12.13
C ARG A 324 -12.08 -18.59 -11.21
N ARG A 325 -13.13 -19.38 -11.47
CA ARG A 325 -13.38 -20.65 -10.79
C ARG A 325 -13.11 -21.85 -11.69
N PHE A 326 -12.45 -22.86 -11.15
CA PHE A 326 -12.27 -24.17 -11.76
C PHE A 326 -12.15 -25.22 -10.65
N GLN A 327 -12.82 -26.37 -10.79
CA GLN A 327 -12.75 -27.51 -9.84
C GLN A 327 -12.73 -27.08 -8.36
N ASN A 328 -13.82 -26.42 -7.95
CA ASN A 328 -14.02 -25.94 -6.58
C ASN A 328 -12.86 -25.09 -6.00
N THR A 329 -12.19 -24.33 -6.87
CA THR A 329 -11.06 -23.49 -6.52
C THR A 329 -11.18 -22.14 -7.24
N LEU A 330 -10.91 -21.06 -6.51
CA LEU A 330 -10.71 -19.72 -7.05
C LEU A 330 -9.26 -19.52 -7.47
N TYR A 331 -9.07 -18.89 -8.63
CA TYR A 331 -7.77 -18.56 -9.20
C TYR A 331 -7.71 -17.07 -9.51
N TRP A 332 -6.67 -16.39 -9.00
CA TRP A 332 -6.30 -15.08 -9.52
C TRP A 332 -5.40 -15.26 -10.74
N VAL A 333 -5.75 -14.60 -11.85
CA VAL A 333 -5.06 -14.73 -13.13
C VAL A 333 -4.70 -13.35 -13.65
N THR A 334 -3.40 -13.11 -13.86
CA THR A 334 -2.89 -11.89 -14.51
C THR A 334 -2.95 -12.01 -16.04
N ARG A 335 -2.83 -10.88 -16.77
CA ARG A 335 -3.00 -10.84 -18.25
C ARG A 335 -2.02 -11.72 -19.03
N SER A 336 -0.87 -12.02 -18.43
CA SER A 336 -0.04 -13.18 -18.71
C SER A 336 0.20 -13.83 -17.35
N PRO A 337 0.10 -15.15 -17.18
CA PRO A 337 0.73 -15.76 -16.01
C PRO A 337 2.21 -15.37 -16.10
N GLU A 338 2.65 -14.46 -15.25
CA GLU A 338 4.07 -14.24 -15.01
C GLU A 338 4.54 -15.52 -14.36
N TRP A 339 4.83 -16.51 -15.20
CA TRP A 339 5.53 -17.70 -14.80
C TRP A 339 6.82 -17.16 -14.20
N HIS A 340 6.96 -17.30 -12.89
CA HIS A 340 8.11 -16.78 -12.17
C HIS A 340 9.35 -17.13 -12.97
N ALA A 341 10.08 -16.12 -13.42
CA ALA A 341 11.29 -16.27 -14.24
C ALA A 341 12.41 -17.02 -13.49
N GLU A 342 12.14 -17.48 -12.27
CA GLU A 342 13.00 -18.34 -11.49
C GLU A 342 12.73 -19.80 -11.88
N THR A 343 13.69 -20.40 -12.58
CA THR A 343 13.76 -21.86 -12.77
C THR A 343 13.57 -22.55 -11.41
N PRO A 344 12.55 -23.40 -11.23
CA PRO A 344 12.41 -24.22 -10.02
C PRO A 344 13.74 -24.86 -9.67
N GLU A 345 14.13 -24.81 -8.40
CA GLU A 345 15.44 -25.30 -7.92
C GLU A 345 15.69 -26.77 -8.33
N ALA A 346 14.61 -27.55 -8.40
CA ALA A 346 14.59 -28.93 -8.89
C ALA A 346 15.00 -29.12 -10.37
N LEU A 347 15.06 -28.06 -11.17
CA LEU A 347 15.43 -28.07 -12.59
C LEU A 347 16.86 -27.57 -12.84
N ARG A 348 17.65 -27.25 -11.80
CA ARG A 348 19.05 -26.83 -11.93
C ARG A 348 20.01 -27.99 -11.65
N PRO A 349 21.17 -28.01 -12.34
CA PRO A 349 21.37 -28.91 -13.48
C PRO A 349 20.82 -30.32 -13.21
N PHE A 350 19.68 -30.64 -13.81
CA PHE A 350 19.09 -31.97 -13.77
C PHE A 350 19.27 -32.67 -15.11
N ARG A 351 19.52 -33.98 -15.09
CA ARG A 351 19.67 -34.82 -16.27
C ARG A 351 18.42 -35.68 -16.43
N PHE A 352 17.72 -35.56 -17.55
CA PHE A 352 16.68 -36.51 -17.90
C PHE A 352 17.34 -37.83 -18.33
N GLN A 353 16.74 -38.97 -17.98
CA GLN A 353 17.29 -40.28 -18.37
C GLN A 353 17.49 -40.32 -19.90
N GLY A 354 18.75 -40.42 -20.33
CA GLY A 354 19.11 -40.46 -21.76
C GLY A 354 19.34 -39.11 -22.45
N CYS A 355 19.22 -37.96 -21.76
CA CYS A 355 19.41 -36.64 -22.37
C CYS A 355 20.62 -35.87 -21.81
N GLU A 356 21.11 -34.91 -22.60
CA GLU A 356 22.12 -33.91 -22.20
C GLU A 356 21.59 -33.00 -21.06
N PRO A 357 22.48 -32.37 -20.26
CA PRO A 357 22.09 -31.44 -19.21
C PRO A 357 21.30 -30.26 -19.77
N ILE A 358 20.16 -29.92 -19.15
CA ILE A 358 19.31 -28.81 -19.59
C ILE A 358 19.76 -27.52 -18.91
N SER A 359 20.17 -26.53 -19.70
CA SER A 359 20.51 -25.19 -19.19
C SER A 359 19.25 -24.35 -18.97
N THR A 360 19.36 -23.33 -18.12
CA THR A 360 18.25 -22.47 -17.67
C THR A 360 17.48 -21.75 -18.79
N HIS A 361 17.98 -21.76 -20.04
CA HIS A 361 17.43 -21.04 -21.19
C HIS A 361 16.41 -21.86 -22.01
N ALA A 362 16.12 -23.09 -21.59
CA ALA A 362 15.28 -24.05 -22.33
C ALA A 362 13.78 -24.02 -21.97
N LEU A 363 13.38 -23.24 -20.97
CA LEU A 363 11.99 -23.19 -20.50
C LEU A 363 11.18 -22.14 -21.27
N GLN A 364 10.08 -22.54 -21.90
CA GLN A 364 9.17 -21.61 -22.57
C GLN A 364 7.69 -22.06 -22.45
N PRO A 365 6.72 -21.16 -22.63
CA PRO A 365 5.30 -21.50 -22.70
C PRO A 365 4.95 -22.48 -23.84
N LEU A 366 3.99 -23.38 -23.60
CA LEU A 366 3.50 -24.35 -24.61
C LEU A 366 3.15 -23.72 -25.96
N GLN A 367 2.47 -22.57 -25.94
CA GLN A 367 2.07 -21.86 -27.15
C GLN A 367 3.26 -21.30 -27.94
N GLU A 368 4.37 -20.97 -27.27
CA GLU A 368 5.61 -20.49 -27.87
C GLU A 368 6.47 -21.67 -28.35
N ALA A 369 6.33 -22.82 -27.69
CA ALA A 369 6.93 -24.08 -28.12
C ALA A 369 6.29 -24.68 -29.38
N GLY A 370 5.26 -24.08 -29.99
CA GLY A 370 4.64 -24.58 -31.22
C GLY A 370 4.00 -25.96 -31.08
N LEU A 371 3.64 -26.38 -29.86
CA LEU A 371 2.92 -27.63 -29.59
C LEU A 371 1.41 -27.39 -29.64
N ALA A 372 0.67 -28.28 -30.31
CA ALA A 372 -0.78 -28.20 -30.35
C ALA A 372 -1.39 -28.56 -28.98
N LEU A 373 -2.37 -27.78 -28.52
CA LEU A 373 -3.12 -28.05 -27.28
C LEU A 373 -4.07 -29.25 -27.39
N LYS A 374 -4.57 -29.56 -28.60
CA LYS A 374 -5.63 -30.56 -28.84
C LYS A 374 -5.23 -31.98 -28.38
N PRO A 375 -4.02 -32.50 -28.67
CA PRO A 375 -3.56 -33.81 -28.20
C PRO A 375 -3.37 -33.87 -26.67
N LEU A 376 -3.01 -32.73 -26.07
CA LEU A 376 -2.71 -32.63 -24.63
C LEU A 376 -3.95 -32.36 -23.77
N LYS A 377 -5.07 -31.99 -24.39
CA LYS A 377 -6.31 -31.60 -23.70
C LYS A 377 -6.81 -32.64 -22.71
N LYS A 378 -6.83 -33.93 -23.10
CA LYS A 378 -7.27 -35.03 -22.22
C LYS A 378 -6.34 -35.19 -21.01
N ARG A 379 -5.03 -35.05 -21.20
CA ARG A 379 -4.04 -35.11 -20.11
C ARG A 379 -4.20 -33.95 -19.15
N PHE A 380 -4.34 -32.72 -19.67
CA PHE A 380 -4.60 -31.55 -18.84
C PHE A 380 -5.92 -31.65 -18.05
N GLN A 381 -6.95 -32.29 -18.61
CA GLN A 381 -8.18 -32.57 -17.87
C GLN A 381 -7.96 -33.59 -16.74
N ALA A 382 -7.25 -34.68 -17.01
CA ALA A 382 -6.93 -35.69 -16.01
C ALA A 382 -6.08 -35.13 -14.84
N LEU A 383 -5.19 -34.19 -15.16
CA LEU A 383 -4.33 -33.51 -14.18
C LEU A 383 -4.99 -32.29 -13.51
N GLY A 384 -6.26 -32.00 -13.81
CA GLY A 384 -6.96 -30.86 -13.23
C GLY A 384 -6.35 -29.50 -13.59
N VAL A 385 -5.72 -29.37 -14.76
CA VAL A 385 -5.12 -28.11 -15.21
C VAL A 385 -6.21 -27.16 -15.74
N PRO A 386 -6.36 -25.95 -15.14
CA PRO A 386 -7.35 -24.96 -15.58
C PRO A 386 -7.18 -24.58 -17.06
N PRO A 387 -8.28 -24.43 -17.84
CA PRO A 387 -8.21 -24.18 -19.29
C PRO A 387 -7.33 -22.98 -19.70
N TRP A 388 -7.31 -21.91 -18.89
CA TRP A 388 -6.53 -20.70 -19.18
C TRP A 388 -5.04 -20.83 -18.87
N LEU A 389 -4.60 -21.82 -18.09
CA LEU A 389 -3.19 -22.07 -17.83
C LEU A 389 -2.55 -22.97 -18.89
N ARG A 390 -3.34 -23.78 -19.61
CA ARG A 390 -2.84 -24.77 -20.58
C ARG A 390 -1.95 -24.18 -21.69
N PRO A 391 -2.29 -23.03 -22.33
CA PRO A 391 -1.42 -22.44 -23.36
C PRO A 391 -0.08 -21.94 -22.81
N TRP A 392 -0.04 -21.65 -21.51
CA TRP A 392 1.11 -21.11 -20.80
C TRP A 392 1.83 -22.17 -19.96
N TRP A 393 1.45 -23.44 -20.13
CA TRP A 393 2.05 -24.54 -19.39
C TRP A 393 3.52 -24.67 -19.81
N PRO A 394 4.47 -24.79 -18.88
CA PRO A 394 5.88 -24.76 -19.23
C PRO A 394 6.30 -26.00 -19.98
N VAL A 395 7.12 -25.77 -21.01
CA VAL A 395 7.74 -26.76 -21.86
C VAL A 395 9.24 -26.56 -21.80
N VAL A 396 9.96 -27.65 -21.68
CA VAL A 396 11.41 -27.67 -21.81
C VAL A 396 11.77 -28.07 -23.24
N VAL A 397 12.66 -27.31 -23.87
CA VAL A 397 13.23 -27.65 -25.18
C VAL A 397 14.67 -28.11 -25.00
N THR A 398 14.96 -29.36 -25.37
CA THR A 398 16.32 -29.91 -25.27
C THR A 398 17.27 -29.26 -26.29
N ALA A 399 18.58 -29.41 -26.11
CA ALA A 399 19.57 -28.97 -27.10
C ALA A 399 19.38 -29.62 -28.49
N ALA A 400 18.73 -30.80 -28.54
CA ALA A 400 18.39 -31.52 -29.76
C ALA A 400 17.09 -31.00 -30.43
N GLY A 401 16.36 -30.08 -29.79
CA GLY A 401 15.09 -29.53 -30.28
C GLY A 401 13.84 -30.32 -29.86
N ASP A 402 14.00 -31.38 -29.07
CA ASP A 402 12.88 -32.13 -28.50
C ASP A 402 12.15 -31.30 -27.47
N LYS A 403 10.83 -31.47 -27.39
CA LYS A 403 9.97 -30.72 -26.48
C LYS A 403 9.44 -31.64 -25.40
N VAL A 404 9.54 -31.24 -24.15
CA VAL A 404 9.13 -32.05 -22.99
C VAL A 404 8.17 -31.23 -22.15
N LEU A 405 7.01 -31.81 -21.85
CA LEU A 405 6.03 -31.18 -20.95
C LEU A 405 6.41 -31.46 -19.51
N LEU A 406 6.57 -30.39 -18.74
CA LEU A 406 6.77 -30.53 -17.31
C LEU A 406 5.44 -30.84 -16.63
N GLY A 407 5.42 -31.88 -15.81
CA GLY A 407 4.37 -32.07 -14.81
C GLY A 407 4.66 -31.20 -13.63
N LEU A 408 3.80 -30.23 -13.44
CA LEU A 408 3.80 -29.42 -12.24
C LEU A 408 2.47 -29.68 -11.61
N ASP A 409 2.47 -30.05 -10.33
CA ASP A 409 1.24 -30.03 -9.57
C ASP A 409 0.69 -28.60 -9.68
N PRO A 410 -0.50 -28.39 -10.26
CA PRO A 410 -1.10 -27.08 -10.34
C PRO A 410 -1.12 -26.44 -8.96
N ALA A 411 -1.37 -27.19 -7.88
CA ALA A 411 -1.43 -26.73 -6.50
C ALA A 411 -0.06 -26.47 -5.86
N THR A 412 1.01 -27.10 -6.34
CA THR A 412 2.38 -27.00 -5.80
C THR A 412 3.41 -27.00 -6.94
N PRO A 413 3.63 -25.86 -7.63
CA PRO A 413 4.46 -25.77 -8.84
C PRO A 413 5.96 -26.01 -8.62
N CYS A 414 6.39 -26.42 -7.43
CA CYS A 414 7.77 -26.81 -7.14
C CYS A 414 8.04 -28.31 -7.28
N ARG A 415 7.00 -29.13 -7.49
CA ARG A 415 7.14 -30.57 -7.68
C ARG A 415 7.05 -30.89 -9.17
N VAL A 416 8.19 -31.33 -9.73
CA VAL A 416 8.31 -31.67 -11.15
C VAL A 416 8.12 -33.17 -11.32
N ASP A 417 7.05 -33.57 -12.00
CA ASP A 417 6.81 -34.93 -12.47
C ASP A 417 6.94 -35.00 -14.00
N PHE A 418 7.32 -36.15 -14.52
CA PHE A 418 7.44 -36.36 -15.97
C PHE A 418 6.07 -36.62 -16.60
N ILE A 419 5.63 -35.80 -17.57
CA ILE A 419 4.35 -36.02 -18.27
C ILE A 419 4.52 -36.64 -19.66
N ALA A 420 5.60 -36.35 -20.41
CA ALA A 420 5.88 -37.00 -21.70
C ALA A 420 7.19 -36.55 -22.37
N GLU A 421 7.84 -37.46 -23.10
CA GLU A 421 8.59 -37.13 -24.31
C GLU A 421 7.59 -36.68 -25.38
N CYS A 422 7.73 -35.47 -25.97
CA CYS A 422 7.01 -35.17 -27.22
C CYS A 422 7.76 -35.79 -28.40
N GLY A 423 8.06 -37.09 -28.34
CA GLY A 423 8.61 -37.88 -29.43
C GLY A 423 7.47 -38.48 -30.26
N GLY A 424 7.32 -38.01 -31.50
CA GLY A 424 6.49 -38.66 -32.52
C GLY A 424 4.97 -38.48 -32.39
N MET A 425 4.46 -37.27 -32.62
CA MET A 425 3.08 -37.13 -33.10
C MET A 425 3.05 -37.44 -34.60
N GLY A 426 2.91 -38.73 -34.92
CA GLY A 426 2.32 -39.17 -36.19
C GLY A 426 0.82 -38.93 -36.20
#